data_AF-A0A4Q1AFN6-F1
#
_entry.id   AF-A0A4Q1AFN6-F1
#
_cell.length_a   1.000
_cell.length_b   1.000
_cell.length_c   1.000
_cell.angle_alpha   90.00
_cell.angle_beta   90.00
_cell.angle_gamma   90.00
#
_symmetry.space_group_name_H-M   'P 1'
#
loop_
_entity.id
_entity.type
_entity.pdbx_description
1 polymer ?
#
loop_
_entity_poly.entity_id
_entity_poly.type
_entity_poly.pdbx_seq_one_letter_code
_entity_poly.pdbx_strand_id
1 'polypeptide(L)'
;MIKKTRDTENLKSYIKNIVVSEGLKLTSSSRHCYHIRFMLKGDLDSFNDLFNKFNIVVLESDYSCSSKSPTYILKNSKEVNGIPINTELYWVNNDVSSSQTGSKLFATKDLSPDSLNVAGEEYVIDSLIKNVTEQIIEKYNKSCISSQLINLLYASNEKGKEIHLKKELEFSSDDLIVISKDFGEILAAIWVMKNFNFKSICFPKNSNEKMIDFYAERLKIKYPISVKSGKGGKVLLQNIIDLLNKRAKKAKKNIKEEPIYKIIQIVNNNSAKSQMIKIHQYLKTNMIKDISRIVDKPVEDITLDFIKEWSNGKSVDELKDVLSTWWKEYSQPKKFEVKDQERLIIAPLGEAIKYTLNKDKKLKESLDFLAKQVCLLQINVDVKSDKIIFNNSFFKDSTFEFGWPGYSSGNKLGFRMLT
;
A
#
# COMPACT_ATOMS: atom_id res chain seq x y z
N MET A 1 -7.46 30.62 6.06
CA MET A 1 -8.41 29.82 5.25
C MET A 1 -9.36 30.78 4.56
N ILE A 2 -9.39 30.77 3.22
CA ILE A 2 -10.26 31.65 2.42
C ILE A 2 -11.73 31.34 2.74
N LYS A 3 -12.46 32.38 3.18
CA LYS A 3 -13.88 32.28 3.52
C LYS A 3 -14.74 32.58 2.31
N LYS A 4 -15.94 32.02 2.28
CA LYS A 4 -16.97 32.36 1.30
C LYS A 4 -17.51 33.76 1.60
N THR A 5 -17.13 34.73 0.77
CA THR A 5 -17.65 36.11 0.73
C THR A 5 -18.18 36.43 -0.68
N ARG A 6 -18.93 37.53 -0.81
CA ARG A 6 -19.42 38.02 -2.12
C ARG A 6 -18.27 38.17 -3.14
N ASP A 7 -17.13 38.71 -2.72
CA ASP A 7 -16.00 38.94 -3.62
C ASP A 7 -15.35 37.62 -4.06
N THR A 8 -15.18 36.67 -3.14
CA THR A 8 -14.66 35.33 -3.49
C THR A 8 -15.63 34.52 -4.36
N GLU A 9 -16.95 34.73 -4.22
CA GLU A 9 -17.98 34.13 -5.09
C GLU A 9 -17.93 34.71 -6.50
N ASN A 10 -17.76 36.04 -6.60
CA ASN A 10 -17.59 36.72 -7.87
C ASN A 10 -16.30 36.26 -8.56
N LEU A 11 -15.19 36.16 -7.81
CA LEU A 11 -13.92 35.62 -8.34
C LEU A 11 -14.08 34.17 -8.81
N LYS A 12 -14.73 33.30 -8.03
CA LYS A 12 -14.99 31.92 -8.45
C LYS A 12 -15.81 31.86 -9.74
N SER A 13 -16.79 32.73 -9.91
CA SER A 13 -17.59 32.82 -11.13
C SER A 13 -16.78 33.34 -12.32
N TYR A 14 -15.89 34.31 -12.09
CA TYR A 14 -14.97 34.81 -13.12
C TYR A 14 -13.97 33.74 -13.58
N ILE A 15 -13.32 33.03 -12.66
CA ILE A 15 -12.43 31.91 -12.99
C ILE A 15 -13.20 30.80 -13.73
N LYS A 16 -14.45 30.52 -13.33
CA LYS A 16 -15.29 29.54 -14.02
C LYS A 16 -15.42 29.85 -15.51
N ASN A 17 -15.63 31.11 -15.86
CA ASN A 17 -15.77 31.54 -17.26
C ASN A 17 -14.45 31.41 -18.03
N ILE A 18 -13.32 31.78 -17.42
CA ILE A 18 -11.97 31.61 -18.00
C ILE A 18 -11.70 30.13 -18.31
N VAL A 19 -11.93 29.26 -17.33
CA VAL A 19 -11.67 27.81 -17.47
C VAL A 19 -12.49 27.23 -18.62
N VAL A 20 -13.77 27.63 -18.74
CA VAL A 20 -14.63 27.18 -19.84
C VAL A 20 -14.19 27.74 -21.19
N SER A 21 -13.75 29.01 -21.27
CA SER A 21 -13.27 29.61 -22.53
C SER A 21 -11.98 28.98 -23.04
N GLU A 22 -11.13 28.48 -22.14
CA GLU A 22 -9.91 27.72 -22.47
C GLU A 22 -10.20 26.23 -22.75
N GLY A 23 -11.47 25.81 -22.83
CA GLY A 23 -11.87 24.44 -23.14
C GLY A 23 -11.65 23.43 -21.99
N LEU A 24 -11.38 23.91 -20.78
CA LEU A 24 -11.13 23.06 -19.61
C LEU A 24 -12.45 22.65 -18.93
N LYS A 25 -12.47 21.43 -18.36
CA LYS A 25 -13.63 20.90 -17.65
C LYS A 25 -13.54 21.13 -16.16
N LEU A 26 -14.60 21.74 -15.61
CA LEU A 26 -14.79 21.87 -14.18
C LEU A 26 -15.23 20.55 -13.56
N THR A 27 -14.85 20.33 -12.31
CA THR A 27 -15.25 19.16 -11.53
C THR A 27 -15.86 19.60 -10.20
N SER A 28 -16.52 18.66 -9.50
CA SER A 28 -17.23 18.96 -8.27
C SER A 28 -16.29 19.39 -7.14
N SER A 29 -16.62 20.52 -6.50
CA SER A 29 -15.96 20.99 -5.28
C SER A 29 -16.25 20.04 -4.11
N SER A 30 -15.26 19.81 -3.25
CA SER A 30 -15.42 19.07 -1.98
C SER A 30 -16.02 19.96 -0.87
N ARG A 31 -16.45 19.36 0.25
CA ARG A 31 -17.09 20.07 1.39
C ARG A 31 -16.10 20.76 2.36
N HIS A 32 -14.80 20.56 2.21
CA HIS A 32 -13.82 20.89 3.28
C HIS A 32 -13.33 22.34 3.26
N CYS A 33 -13.37 23.03 2.12
CA CYS A 33 -12.96 24.43 2.00
C CYS A 33 -13.69 25.08 0.81
N TYR A 34 -13.69 26.41 0.73
CA TYR A 34 -14.22 27.13 -0.43
C TYR A 34 -13.19 27.22 -1.56
N HIS A 35 -13.39 26.48 -2.66
CA HIS A 35 -12.43 26.35 -3.76
C HIS A 35 -13.11 26.14 -5.12
N ILE A 36 -12.36 26.28 -6.21
CA ILE A 36 -12.69 25.80 -7.55
C ILE A 36 -11.83 24.60 -7.93
N ARG A 37 -12.29 23.79 -8.89
CA ARG A 37 -11.65 22.53 -9.25
C ARG A 37 -11.71 22.24 -10.74
N PHE A 38 -10.56 22.09 -11.35
CA PHE A 38 -10.36 21.70 -12.75
C PHE A 38 -8.93 21.22 -12.92
N MET A 39 -8.67 20.50 -14.01
CA MET A 39 -7.36 19.97 -14.34
C MET A 39 -6.62 20.91 -15.29
N LEU A 40 -5.34 21.15 -15.01
CA LEU A 40 -4.41 21.79 -15.93
C LEU A 40 -3.04 21.11 -15.80
N LYS A 41 -2.48 20.63 -16.91
CA LYS A 41 -1.14 20.03 -16.92
C LYS A 41 -0.07 21.12 -16.93
N GLY A 42 1.03 20.89 -16.21
CA GLY A 42 2.16 21.82 -16.16
C GLY A 42 2.67 22.06 -14.74
N ASP A 43 3.49 23.09 -14.61
CA ASP A 43 4.05 23.60 -13.36
C ASP A 43 3.56 25.03 -13.08
N LEU A 44 4.03 25.63 -11.98
CA LEU A 44 3.60 26.96 -11.55
C LEU A 44 3.85 28.05 -12.60
N ASP A 45 4.96 27.96 -13.34
CA ASP A 45 5.29 28.91 -14.40
C ASP A 45 4.30 28.78 -15.56
N SER A 46 4.06 27.55 -16.01
CA SER A 46 3.07 27.24 -17.05
C SER A 46 1.65 27.69 -16.66
N PHE A 47 1.29 27.57 -15.37
CA PHE A 47 0.00 28.03 -14.87
C PHE A 47 -0.09 29.56 -14.88
N ASN A 48 0.97 30.23 -14.43
CA ASN A 48 1.03 31.70 -14.46
C ASN A 48 0.96 32.23 -15.90
N ASP A 49 1.63 31.61 -16.86
CA ASP A 49 1.53 31.98 -18.29
C ASP A 49 0.08 31.95 -18.79
N LEU A 50 -0.71 30.94 -18.40
CA LEU A 50 -2.12 30.86 -18.78
C LEU A 50 -2.98 31.92 -18.10
N PHE A 51 -2.78 32.16 -16.80
CA PHE A 51 -3.68 32.99 -15.99
C PHE A 51 -3.34 34.48 -16.00
N ASN A 52 -2.08 34.84 -16.29
CA ASN A 52 -1.63 36.22 -16.34
C ASN A 52 -2.39 37.06 -17.37
N LYS A 53 -2.76 36.46 -18.52
CA LYS A 53 -3.58 37.13 -19.57
C LYS A 53 -4.97 37.57 -19.06
N PHE A 54 -5.41 37.03 -17.93
CA PHE A 54 -6.68 37.36 -17.28
C PHE A 54 -6.53 38.20 -16.00
N ASN A 55 -5.33 38.74 -15.75
CA ASN A 55 -4.95 39.44 -14.52
C ASN A 55 -5.07 38.56 -13.26
N ILE A 56 -4.82 37.26 -13.40
CA ILE A 56 -4.79 36.29 -12.31
C ILE A 56 -3.36 35.75 -12.16
N VAL A 57 -2.85 35.76 -10.94
CA VAL A 57 -1.57 35.14 -10.57
C VAL A 57 -1.87 33.84 -9.82
N VAL A 58 -1.06 32.82 -10.09
CA VAL A 58 -1.12 31.53 -9.42
C VAL A 58 0.03 31.44 -8.41
N LEU A 59 -0.31 31.17 -7.16
CA LEU A 59 0.63 31.01 -6.06
C LEU A 59 0.53 29.61 -5.46
N GLU A 60 1.61 29.12 -4.86
CA GLU A 60 1.56 27.92 -4.02
C GLU A 60 0.69 28.17 -2.79
N SER A 61 0.03 27.11 -2.31
CA SER A 61 -0.80 27.16 -1.10
C SER A 61 -0.19 26.29 -0.01
N ASP A 62 0.05 26.88 1.16
CA ASP A 62 0.38 26.13 2.38
C ASP A 62 -0.83 25.37 2.96
N TYR A 63 -2.02 25.61 2.38
CA TYR A 63 -3.28 24.99 2.81
C TYR A 63 -3.81 24.01 1.75
N SER A 64 -4.14 22.78 2.16
CA SER A 64 -4.69 21.76 1.28
C SER A 64 -6.21 21.65 1.38
N CYS A 65 -6.89 21.85 0.25
CA CYS A 65 -8.33 21.69 0.08
C CYS A 65 -8.76 20.27 -0.35
N SER A 66 -7.78 19.42 -0.67
CA SER A 66 -7.97 18.08 -1.21
C SER A 66 -6.86 17.15 -0.75
N SER A 67 -7.22 16.02 -0.14
CA SER A 67 -6.26 14.98 0.24
C SER A 67 -5.66 14.21 -0.95
N LYS A 68 -6.05 14.54 -2.19
CA LYS A 68 -5.66 13.81 -3.41
C LYS A 68 -5.03 14.67 -4.50
N SER A 69 -5.05 15.98 -4.37
CA SER A 69 -4.68 16.87 -5.48
C SER A 69 -4.07 18.17 -4.93
N PRO A 70 -3.03 18.72 -5.57
CA PRO A 70 -2.41 19.97 -5.13
C PRO A 70 -3.42 21.11 -5.10
N THR A 71 -3.22 22.03 -4.16
CA THR A 71 -4.01 23.25 -4.00
C THR A 71 -3.11 24.44 -4.29
N TYR A 72 -3.59 25.34 -5.13
CA TYR A 72 -2.97 26.63 -5.46
C TYR A 72 -3.89 27.77 -5.02
N ILE A 73 -3.36 28.98 -4.99
CA ILE A 73 -4.13 30.20 -4.78
C ILE A 73 -4.20 30.94 -6.12
N LEU A 74 -5.42 31.20 -6.58
CA LEU A 74 -5.69 32.12 -7.68
C LEU A 74 -5.95 33.50 -7.07
N LYS A 75 -5.16 34.49 -7.46
CA LYS A 75 -5.23 35.85 -6.93
C LYS A 75 -5.34 36.85 -8.05
N ASN A 76 -6.32 37.75 -8.01
CA ASN A 76 -6.39 38.81 -9.00
C ASN A 76 -5.38 39.91 -8.71
N SER A 77 -4.55 40.23 -9.70
CA SER A 77 -3.51 41.27 -9.63
C SER A 77 -4.04 42.67 -9.95
N LYS A 78 -5.28 42.77 -10.47
CA LYS A 78 -6.00 44.02 -10.73
C LYS A 78 -7.47 43.86 -10.34
N GLU A 79 -8.18 44.98 -10.20
CA GLU A 79 -9.63 44.94 -10.11
C GLU A 79 -10.22 44.35 -11.40
N VAL A 80 -11.13 43.39 -11.28
CA VAL A 80 -11.79 42.74 -12.44
C VAL A 80 -13.27 42.62 -12.18
N ASN A 81 -14.11 43.22 -13.02
CA ASN A 81 -15.57 43.16 -12.92
C ASN A 81 -16.10 43.52 -11.50
N GLY A 82 -15.50 44.54 -10.86
CA GLY A 82 -15.85 44.97 -9.51
C GLY A 82 -15.37 44.03 -8.39
N ILE A 83 -14.50 43.06 -8.69
CA ILE A 83 -13.81 42.23 -7.69
C ILE A 83 -12.57 43.00 -7.20
N PRO A 84 -12.45 43.30 -5.89
CA PRO A 84 -11.30 44.03 -5.34
C PRO A 84 -9.97 43.35 -5.66
N ILE A 85 -8.93 44.14 -5.89
CA ILE A 85 -7.55 43.64 -6.04
C ILE A 85 -7.16 42.75 -4.87
N ASN A 86 -6.34 41.72 -5.11
CA ASN A 86 -5.87 40.76 -4.11
C ASN A 86 -6.95 39.87 -3.50
N THR A 87 -8.13 39.75 -4.13
CA THR A 87 -9.09 38.69 -3.78
C THR A 87 -8.50 37.33 -4.17
N GLU A 88 -8.62 36.37 -3.25
CA GLU A 88 -8.01 35.05 -3.39
C GLU A 88 -9.06 33.94 -3.46
N LEU A 89 -8.75 32.89 -4.20
CA LEU A 89 -9.55 31.68 -4.31
C LEU A 89 -8.65 30.45 -4.36
N TYR A 90 -8.96 29.43 -3.55
CA TYR A 90 -8.29 28.15 -3.68
C TYR A 90 -8.68 27.45 -4.98
N TRP A 91 -7.69 26.91 -5.68
CA TRP A 91 -7.86 26.05 -6.83
C TRP A 91 -7.23 24.68 -6.56
N VAL A 92 -8.03 23.63 -6.68
CA VAL A 92 -7.56 22.25 -6.61
C VAL A 92 -7.31 21.73 -8.04
N ASN A 93 -6.06 21.44 -8.37
CA ASN A 93 -5.66 20.94 -9.68
C ASN A 93 -5.67 19.40 -9.69
N ASN A 94 -6.66 18.80 -10.36
CA ASN A 94 -6.86 17.36 -10.39
C ASN A 94 -6.08 16.64 -11.52
N ASP A 95 -4.93 17.15 -11.96
CA ASP A 95 -4.11 16.43 -12.94
C ASP A 95 -3.70 15.05 -12.41
N VAL A 96 -4.03 14.03 -13.20
CA VAL A 96 -3.83 12.60 -12.86
C VAL A 96 -2.43 12.13 -13.27
N SER A 97 -1.68 12.94 -14.04
CA SER A 97 -0.31 12.61 -14.51
C SER A 97 0.71 12.48 -13.38
N SER A 98 0.46 13.14 -12.25
CA SER A 98 1.27 13.06 -11.04
C SER A 98 0.38 12.51 -9.93
N SER A 99 0.44 11.21 -9.66
CA SER A 99 -0.14 10.62 -8.46
C SER A 99 0.62 11.07 -7.20
N GLN A 100 0.67 12.38 -6.95
CA GLN A 100 0.79 12.96 -5.63
C GLN A 100 -0.63 13.07 -5.07
N THR A 101 -1.06 12.04 -4.33
CA THR A 101 -2.21 12.20 -3.44
C THR A 101 -1.87 13.29 -2.43
N GLY A 102 -2.62 14.39 -2.39
CA GLY A 102 -2.38 15.62 -1.62
C GLY A 102 -1.87 15.45 -0.17
N SER A 103 -1.30 16.53 0.38
CA SER A 103 -0.53 16.64 1.65
C SER A 103 0.59 15.61 1.89
N LYS A 104 0.66 14.52 1.12
CA LYS A 104 1.78 13.58 1.14
C LYS A 104 2.87 14.08 0.20
N LEU A 105 4.05 14.25 0.77
CA LEU A 105 5.26 14.61 0.05
C LEU A 105 5.75 13.45 -0.84
N PHE A 106 5.52 12.21 -0.42
CA PHE A 106 6.04 11.02 -1.11
C PHE A 106 4.95 10.21 -1.79
N ALA A 107 5.15 9.89 -3.07
CA ALA A 107 4.34 8.92 -3.78
C ALA A 107 4.68 7.47 -3.36
N THR A 108 3.85 6.51 -3.75
CA THR A 108 4.17 5.09 -3.50
C THR A 108 5.44 4.69 -4.26
N LYS A 109 6.35 4.02 -3.57
CA LYS A 109 7.67 3.58 -4.06
C LYS A 109 8.61 4.71 -4.45
N ASP A 110 8.31 5.94 -4.06
CA ASP A 110 9.11 7.11 -4.41
C ASP A 110 10.50 7.13 -3.74
N LEU A 111 10.62 6.43 -2.60
CA LEU A 111 11.84 6.29 -1.80
C LEU A 111 12.40 4.85 -1.80
N SER A 112 11.95 3.99 -2.72
CA SER A 112 12.42 2.59 -2.77
C SER A 112 13.85 2.49 -3.35
N PRO A 113 14.57 1.37 -3.12
CA PRO A 113 15.89 1.13 -3.70
C PRO A 113 15.95 1.33 -5.23
N ASP A 114 14.92 0.87 -5.96
CA ASP A 114 14.83 1.06 -7.42
C ASP A 114 14.71 2.54 -7.80
N SER A 115 13.83 3.30 -7.14
CA SER A 115 13.58 4.71 -7.43
C SER A 115 14.75 5.63 -7.04
N LEU A 116 15.66 5.12 -6.22
CA LEU A 116 16.90 5.77 -5.82
C LEU A 116 18.13 5.14 -6.52
N ASN A 117 17.93 4.35 -7.57
CA ASN A 117 18.99 3.77 -8.41
C ASN A 117 20.06 2.97 -7.66
N VAL A 118 19.72 2.35 -6.52
CA VAL A 118 20.62 1.50 -5.74
C VAL A 118 20.32 0.01 -5.89
N ALA A 119 19.51 -0.37 -6.87
CA ALA A 119 19.20 -1.76 -7.16
C ALA A 119 20.23 -2.42 -8.08
N GLY A 120 20.58 -3.67 -7.77
CA GLY A 120 21.47 -4.52 -8.57
C GLY A 120 22.96 -4.33 -8.32
N GLU A 121 23.34 -3.46 -7.39
CA GLU A 121 24.72 -3.24 -6.98
C GLU A 121 24.97 -3.79 -5.56
N GLU A 122 26.25 -3.98 -5.23
CA GLU A 122 26.69 -4.38 -3.90
C GLU A 122 27.25 -3.16 -3.15
N TYR A 123 26.81 -2.96 -1.91
CA TYR A 123 27.22 -1.83 -1.10
C TYR A 123 27.75 -2.24 0.26
N VAL A 124 28.74 -1.48 0.73
CA VAL A 124 29.08 -1.38 2.15
C VAL A 124 28.34 -0.17 2.74
N ILE A 125 28.32 -0.02 4.08
CA ILE A 125 27.55 1.05 4.74
C ILE A 125 27.87 2.44 4.17
N ASP A 126 29.15 2.81 4.10
CA ASP A 126 29.54 4.17 3.70
C ASP A 126 29.22 4.46 2.23
N SER A 127 29.41 3.48 1.34
CA SER A 127 29.07 3.66 -0.08
C SER A 127 27.57 3.71 -0.31
N LEU A 128 26.77 2.94 0.45
CA LEU A 128 25.32 3.01 0.39
C LEU A 128 24.81 4.38 0.84
N ILE A 129 25.26 4.86 2.01
CA ILE A 129 24.83 6.17 2.54
C ILE A 129 25.21 7.28 1.56
N LYS A 130 26.42 7.25 1.01
CA LYS A 130 26.88 8.23 0.03
C LYS A 130 25.98 8.25 -1.22
N ASN A 131 25.80 7.11 -1.88
CA ASN A 131 25.03 7.04 -3.13
C ASN A 131 23.56 7.44 -2.90
N VAL A 132 22.93 6.95 -1.83
CA VAL A 132 21.54 7.32 -1.51
C VAL A 132 21.43 8.81 -1.20
N THR A 133 22.42 9.40 -0.52
CA THR A 133 22.47 10.84 -0.23
C THR A 133 22.53 11.66 -1.51
N GLU A 134 23.38 11.29 -2.47
CA GLU A 134 23.49 11.96 -3.77
C GLU A 134 22.15 11.93 -4.51
N GLN A 135 21.48 10.77 -4.55
CA GLN A 135 20.17 10.60 -5.21
C GLN A 135 19.05 11.38 -4.51
N ILE A 136 19.04 11.45 -3.18
CA ILE A 136 18.08 12.27 -2.40
C ILE A 136 18.31 13.77 -2.65
N ILE A 137 19.56 14.20 -2.74
CA ILE A 137 19.92 15.59 -3.00
C ILE A 137 19.49 16.00 -4.42
N GLU A 138 19.76 15.15 -5.41
CA GLU A 138 19.36 15.37 -6.80
C GLU A 138 17.83 15.44 -6.93
N LYS A 139 17.12 14.52 -6.29
CA LYS A 139 15.65 14.43 -6.37
C LYS A 139 14.91 15.57 -5.66
N TYR A 140 15.45 16.08 -4.55
CA TYR A 140 14.76 17.05 -3.69
C TYR A 140 15.53 18.37 -3.51
N ASN A 141 16.50 18.67 -4.38
CA ASN A 141 17.20 19.95 -4.50
C ASN A 141 17.80 20.50 -3.18
N LYS A 142 18.41 19.65 -2.34
CA LYS A 142 18.99 20.04 -1.03
C LYS A 142 18.00 20.74 -0.08
N SER A 143 16.71 20.44 -0.20
CA SER A 143 15.67 20.99 0.67
C SER A 143 15.72 20.44 2.09
N CYS A 144 14.88 20.98 2.98
CA CYS A 144 14.66 20.42 4.33
C CYS A 144 14.29 18.92 4.28
N ILE A 145 13.61 18.47 3.22
CA ILE A 145 13.28 17.05 2.99
C ILE A 145 14.56 16.22 2.84
N SER A 146 15.50 16.67 2.01
CA SER A 146 16.78 15.99 1.82
C SER A 146 17.52 15.83 3.15
N SER A 147 17.64 16.91 3.92
CA SER A 147 18.34 16.89 5.21
C SER A 147 17.72 15.91 6.20
N GLN A 148 16.39 15.84 6.26
CA GLN A 148 15.67 14.93 7.16
C GLN A 148 15.84 13.45 6.74
N LEU A 149 15.75 13.14 5.44
CA LEU A 149 15.97 11.77 4.95
C LEU A 149 17.44 11.33 5.13
N ILE A 150 18.40 12.23 4.92
CA ILE A 150 19.82 11.97 5.16
C ILE A 150 20.07 11.70 6.65
N ASN A 151 19.43 12.46 7.56
CA ASN A 151 19.52 12.20 8.99
C ASN A 151 19.07 10.77 9.36
N LEU A 152 18.03 10.24 8.70
CA LEU A 152 17.58 8.86 8.90
C LEU A 152 18.63 7.82 8.47
N LEU A 153 19.38 8.06 7.39
CA LEU A 153 20.46 7.18 6.94
C LEU A 153 21.56 7.07 8.00
N TYR A 154 22.00 8.20 8.54
CA TYR A 154 23.03 8.24 9.56
C TYR A 154 22.56 7.67 10.90
N ALA A 155 21.33 7.97 11.31
CA ALA A 155 20.72 7.36 12.50
C ALA A 155 20.64 5.83 12.36
N SER A 156 20.32 5.31 11.18
CA SER A 156 20.27 3.86 10.95
C SER A 156 21.65 3.16 11.05
N ASN A 157 22.75 3.92 11.02
CA ASN A 157 24.12 3.42 11.27
C ASN A 157 24.50 3.39 12.77
N GLU A 158 23.53 3.59 13.66
CA GLU A 158 23.72 3.44 15.10
C GLU A 158 23.41 2.02 15.58
N LYS A 159 23.91 1.67 16.77
CA LYS A 159 23.60 0.39 17.43
C LYS A 159 22.33 0.53 18.27
N GLY A 160 21.55 -0.55 18.34
CA GLY A 160 20.34 -0.61 19.17
C GLY A 160 19.07 -0.77 18.34
N LYS A 161 17.98 -1.15 19.01
CA LYS A 161 16.67 -1.37 18.36
C LYS A 161 15.83 -0.10 18.27
N GLU A 162 16.04 0.84 19.18
CA GLU A 162 15.36 2.13 19.20
C GLU A 162 16.44 3.20 19.08
N ILE A 163 16.41 3.96 17.98
CA ILE A 163 17.38 5.00 17.68
C ILE A 163 16.65 6.35 17.75
N HIS A 164 16.96 7.15 18.76
CA HIS A 164 16.41 8.50 18.90
C HIS A 164 17.09 9.46 17.93
N LEU A 165 16.29 10.27 17.24
CA LEU A 165 16.76 11.27 16.32
C LEU A 165 17.21 12.51 17.10
N LYS A 166 18.35 13.09 16.68
CA LYS A 166 18.86 14.33 17.27
C LYS A 166 17.94 15.54 17.07
N LYS A 167 17.13 15.50 16.01
CA LYS A 167 16.09 16.48 15.68
C LYS A 167 14.85 15.73 15.22
N GLU A 168 13.69 16.17 15.68
CA GLU A 168 12.41 15.63 15.22
C GLU A 168 12.19 15.90 13.72
N LEU A 169 11.54 14.95 13.07
CA LEU A 169 11.10 15.05 11.68
C LEU A 169 9.82 15.89 11.61
N GLU A 170 9.75 16.72 10.58
CA GLU A 170 8.65 17.62 10.26
C GLU A 170 7.66 16.96 9.26
N PHE A 171 7.80 15.66 9.00
CA PHE A 171 6.93 14.89 8.12
C PHE A 171 5.56 14.61 8.75
N SER A 172 4.51 14.63 7.93
CA SER A 172 3.18 14.21 8.39
C SER A 172 3.17 12.73 8.78
N SER A 173 2.21 12.30 9.61
CA SER A 173 2.05 10.88 9.95
C SER A 173 1.89 9.99 8.71
N ASP A 174 1.30 10.57 7.67
CA ASP A 174 0.97 9.93 6.42
C ASP A 174 2.21 9.75 5.53
N ASP A 175 3.17 10.70 5.59
CA ASP A 175 4.51 10.59 4.99
C ASP A 175 5.40 9.62 5.75
N LEU A 176 5.36 9.64 7.10
CA LEU A 176 6.12 8.71 7.93
C LEU A 176 5.77 7.24 7.64
N ILE A 177 4.51 6.96 7.29
CA ILE A 177 4.08 5.63 6.84
C ILE A 177 4.76 5.26 5.51
N VAL A 178 4.82 6.19 4.56
CA VAL A 178 5.49 5.95 3.25
C VAL A 178 6.99 5.79 3.44
N ILE A 179 7.64 6.65 4.24
CA ILE A 179 9.05 6.52 4.59
C ILE A 179 9.32 5.15 5.23
N SER A 180 8.54 4.75 6.24
CA SER A 180 8.72 3.45 6.90
C SER A 180 8.58 2.29 5.92
N LYS A 181 7.67 2.39 4.95
CA LYS A 181 7.38 1.33 3.98
C LYS A 181 8.42 1.25 2.85
N ASP A 182 8.75 2.37 2.24
CA ASP A 182 9.52 2.41 0.99
C ASP A 182 11.00 2.72 1.26
N PHE A 183 11.29 3.71 2.12
CA PHE A 183 12.67 4.03 2.52
C PHE A 183 13.20 3.08 3.59
N GLY A 184 12.30 2.46 4.37
CA GLY A 184 12.63 1.48 5.39
C GLY A 184 13.46 0.30 4.89
N GLU A 185 13.36 -0.06 3.60
CA GLU A 185 14.22 -1.07 2.96
C GLU A 185 15.71 -0.70 3.04
N ILE A 186 16.03 0.57 2.76
CA ILE A 186 17.40 1.11 2.82
C ILE A 186 17.85 1.27 4.28
N LEU A 187 16.99 1.82 5.14
CA LEU A 187 17.29 2.00 6.57
C LEU A 187 17.60 0.66 7.25
N ALA A 188 16.80 -0.38 6.96
CA ALA A 188 17.02 -1.72 7.46
C ALA A 188 18.33 -2.33 6.93
N ALA A 189 18.71 -2.07 5.68
CA ALA A 189 19.97 -2.56 5.12
C ALA A 189 21.18 -2.00 5.88
N ILE A 190 21.20 -0.69 6.14
CA ILE A 190 22.23 -0.03 6.96
C ILE A 190 22.26 -0.60 8.37
N TRP A 191 21.10 -0.65 9.02
CA TRP A 191 20.97 -1.10 10.40
C TRP A 191 21.41 -2.56 10.58
N VAL A 192 21.02 -3.44 9.65
CA VAL A 192 21.39 -4.85 9.69
C VAL A 192 22.90 -5.04 9.49
N MET A 193 23.53 -4.32 8.54
CA MET A 193 24.99 -4.35 8.39
C MET A 193 25.69 -3.98 9.71
N LYS A 194 25.22 -2.90 10.36
CA LYS A 194 25.80 -2.42 11.61
C LYS A 194 25.60 -3.35 12.80
N ASN A 195 24.39 -3.89 12.98
CA ASN A 195 24.01 -4.61 14.20
C ASN A 195 24.31 -6.12 14.12
N PHE A 196 24.44 -6.70 12.92
CA PHE A 196 24.74 -8.12 12.72
C PHE A 196 26.13 -8.38 12.10
N ASN A 197 26.93 -7.32 11.90
CA ASN A 197 28.26 -7.37 11.29
C ASN A 197 28.25 -8.03 9.90
N PHE A 198 27.28 -7.66 9.06
CA PHE A 198 27.35 -8.03 7.64
C PHE A 198 28.34 -7.12 6.93
N LYS A 199 29.08 -7.68 5.97
CA LYS A 199 30.13 -6.97 5.23
C LYS A 199 29.52 -6.03 4.19
N SER A 200 28.50 -6.50 3.49
CA SER A 200 27.87 -5.79 2.38
C SER A 200 26.41 -6.23 2.22
N ILE A 201 25.67 -5.48 1.41
CA ILE A 201 24.30 -5.80 1.00
C ILE A 201 24.15 -5.67 -0.52
N CYS A 202 23.08 -6.24 -1.05
CA CYS A 202 22.65 -6.05 -2.43
C CYS A 202 21.12 -6.07 -2.52
N PHE A 203 20.54 -5.03 -3.13
CA PHE A 203 19.12 -4.99 -3.48
C PHE A 203 18.93 -5.69 -4.84
N PRO A 204 18.01 -6.67 -4.97
CA PRO A 204 17.83 -7.40 -6.23
C PRO A 204 17.24 -6.49 -7.33
N LYS A 205 17.89 -6.45 -8.50
CA LYS A 205 17.47 -5.64 -9.66
C LYS A 205 16.13 -6.05 -10.29
N ASN A 206 15.69 -7.29 -10.04
CA ASN A 206 14.46 -7.85 -10.58
C ASN A 206 13.45 -8.03 -9.46
N SER A 207 12.26 -7.41 -9.60
CA SER A 207 11.07 -7.58 -8.72
C SER A 207 10.55 -9.04 -8.61
N ASN A 208 11.18 -10.00 -9.29
CA ASN A 208 10.79 -11.41 -9.32
C ASN A 208 11.21 -12.20 -8.06
N GLU A 209 11.93 -11.58 -7.12
CA GLU A 209 12.27 -12.19 -5.82
C GLU A 209 11.28 -11.79 -4.73
N LYS A 210 10.02 -12.19 -4.93
CA LYS A 210 8.93 -11.97 -3.96
C LYS A 210 9.35 -12.48 -2.57
N MET A 211 9.11 -11.67 -1.54
CA MET A 211 9.54 -11.82 -0.12
C MET A 211 10.95 -11.37 0.23
N ILE A 212 11.86 -11.14 -0.71
CA ILE A 212 13.21 -10.70 -0.39
C ILE A 212 13.35 -9.25 -0.83
N ASP A 213 13.64 -8.37 0.11
CA ASP A 213 13.83 -6.95 -0.15
C ASP A 213 15.33 -6.66 -0.37
N PHE A 214 16.24 -7.37 0.32
CA PHE A 214 17.67 -7.36 0.01
C PHE A 214 18.40 -8.62 0.52
N TYR A 215 19.63 -8.80 0.07
CA TYR A 215 20.57 -9.78 0.60
C TYR A 215 21.67 -9.09 1.41
N ALA A 216 22.01 -9.62 2.58
CA ALA A 216 23.20 -9.22 3.32
C ALA A 216 24.27 -10.32 3.25
N GLU A 217 25.52 -9.96 3.03
CA GLU A 217 26.62 -10.91 2.89
C GLU A 217 27.51 -10.93 4.14
N ARG A 218 27.80 -12.15 4.62
CA ARG A 218 28.84 -12.39 5.63
C ARG A 218 29.53 -13.70 5.32
N LEU A 219 30.86 -13.70 5.31
CA LEU A 219 31.68 -14.88 5.00
C LEU A 219 31.29 -15.54 3.65
N LYS A 220 31.01 -14.74 2.61
CA LYS A 220 30.55 -15.19 1.27
C LYS A 220 29.21 -15.94 1.27
N ILE A 221 28.45 -15.85 2.36
CA ILE A 221 27.08 -16.38 2.45
C ILE A 221 26.12 -15.20 2.35
N LYS A 222 25.18 -15.29 1.40
CA LYS A 222 24.10 -14.32 1.24
C LYS A 222 22.90 -14.71 2.10
N TYR A 223 22.54 -13.82 3.01
CA TYR A 223 21.41 -13.96 3.91
C TYR A 223 20.24 -13.14 3.36
N PRO A 224 19.11 -13.78 3.05
CA PRO A 224 17.92 -13.10 2.54
C PRO A 224 17.22 -12.33 3.66
N ILE A 225 16.88 -11.08 3.38
CA ILE A 225 16.19 -10.21 4.34
C ILE A 225 14.89 -9.71 3.72
N SER A 226 13.81 -9.81 4.50
CA SER A 226 12.56 -9.11 4.20
C SER A 226 12.37 -7.96 5.17
N VAL A 227 11.90 -6.83 4.66
CA VAL A 227 11.55 -5.65 5.41
C VAL A 227 10.03 -5.51 5.45
N LYS A 228 9.50 -5.11 6.60
CA LYS A 228 8.09 -4.77 6.81
C LYS A 228 8.01 -3.50 7.64
N SER A 229 6.92 -2.77 7.49
CA SER A 229 6.54 -1.66 8.36
C SER A 229 5.15 -1.88 8.94
N GLY A 230 4.91 -1.35 10.14
CA GLY A 230 3.67 -1.51 10.90
C GLY A 230 3.30 -2.98 11.14
N LYS A 231 2.00 -3.31 11.03
CA LYS A 231 1.46 -4.65 11.32
C LYS A 231 1.86 -5.75 10.32
N GLY A 232 2.63 -5.41 9.29
CA GLY A 232 3.07 -6.33 8.23
C GLY A 232 1.95 -6.70 7.25
N GLY A 233 2.25 -6.59 5.95
CA GLY A 233 1.37 -7.08 4.89
C GLY A 233 1.34 -8.61 4.84
N LYS A 234 0.19 -9.18 4.46
CA LYS A 234 0.06 -10.63 4.21
C LYS A 234 0.86 -11.01 2.97
N VAL A 235 1.65 -12.07 3.09
CA VAL A 235 2.50 -12.59 2.01
C VAL A 235 1.77 -13.71 1.29
N LEU A 236 1.83 -13.75 -0.05
CA LEU A 236 1.23 -14.82 -0.84
C LEU A 236 1.86 -16.17 -0.49
N LEU A 237 1.04 -17.22 -0.33
CA LEU A 237 1.53 -18.57 -0.02
C LEU A 237 2.52 -19.10 -1.08
N GLN A 238 2.33 -18.74 -2.35
CA GLN A 238 3.21 -19.19 -3.43
C GLN A 238 4.64 -18.72 -3.28
N ASN A 239 4.85 -17.57 -2.64
CA ASN A 239 6.18 -17.02 -2.49
C ASN A 239 7.07 -17.95 -1.66
N ILE A 240 6.52 -18.69 -0.68
CA ILE A 240 7.26 -19.72 0.07
C ILE A 240 7.76 -20.81 -0.90
N ILE A 241 6.88 -21.31 -1.77
CA ILE A 241 7.22 -22.40 -2.69
C ILE A 241 8.28 -21.97 -3.70
N ASP A 242 8.14 -20.77 -4.27
CA ASP A 242 9.11 -20.21 -5.21
C ASP A 242 10.50 -20.08 -4.57
N LEU A 243 10.54 -19.61 -3.32
CA LEU A 243 11.77 -19.49 -2.53
C LEU A 243 12.41 -20.85 -2.24
N LEU A 244 11.61 -21.82 -1.81
CA LEU A 244 12.10 -23.17 -1.52
C LEU A 244 12.63 -23.85 -2.79
N ASN A 245 11.91 -23.75 -3.91
CA ASN A 245 12.34 -24.32 -5.19
C ASN A 245 13.64 -23.70 -5.71
N LYS A 246 13.80 -22.38 -5.62
CA LYS A 246 15.06 -21.70 -5.99
C LYS A 246 16.25 -22.17 -5.14
N ARG A 247 16.00 -22.60 -3.90
CA ARG A 247 17.03 -23.01 -2.93
C ARG A 247 17.23 -24.51 -2.81
N ALA A 248 16.46 -25.31 -3.54
CA ALA A 248 16.45 -26.77 -3.46
C ALA A 248 17.69 -27.45 -4.08
N LYS A 249 18.90 -26.92 -3.86
CA LYS A 249 20.14 -27.67 -4.12
C LYS A 249 20.43 -28.73 -3.03
N LYS A 250 19.78 -28.70 -1.85
CA LYS A 250 20.14 -29.59 -0.71
C LYS A 250 19.03 -30.11 0.25
N ALA A 251 17.73 -30.01 -0.02
CA ALA A 251 16.71 -30.58 0.88
C ALA A 251 15.68 -31.45 0.14
N LYS A 252 15.84 -32.77 0.28
CA LYS A 252 14.94 -33.82 -0.23
C LYS A 252 13.71 -34.00 0.68
N LYS A 253 12.79 -33.04 0.70
CA LYS A 253 11.41 -33.32 1.14
C LYS A 253 10.46 -32.76 0.09
N ASN A 254 9.59 -33.63 -0.42
CA ASN A 254 8.71 -33.29 -1.51
C ASN A 254 7.64 -32.32 -0.99
N ILE A 255 7.80 -31.02 -1.26
CA ILE A 255 6.83 -29.97 -0.92
C ILE A 255 5.41 -30.36 -1.32
N LYS A 256 5.25 -31.20 -2.36
CA LYS A 256 3.96 -31.69 -2.84
C LYS A 256 3.23 -32.63 -1.86
N GLU A 257 3.93 -33.24 -0.92
CA GLU A 257 3.38 -34.12 0.10
C GLU A 257 2.86 -33.36 1.33
N GLU A 258 3.21 -32.09 1.46
CA GLU A 258 2.80 -31.27 2.59
C GLU A 258 1.28 -30.97 2.53
N PRO A 259 0.53 -31.14 3.63
CA PRO A 259 -0.93 -30.96 3.66
C PRO A 259 -1.44 -29.64 3.07
N ILE A 260 -0.66 -28.56 3.24
CA ILE A 260 -0.99 -27.23 2.71
C ILE A 260 -0.86 -27.14 1.18
N TYR A 261 -0.13 -28.05 0.53
CA TYR A 261 0.20 -27.94 -0.89
C TYR A 261 -1.04 -27.82 -1.79
N LYS A 262 -2.11 -28.56 -1.48
CA LYS A 262 -3.36 -28.47 -2.26
C LYS A 262 -4.03 -27.09 -2.12
N ILE A 263 -3.96 -26.48 -0.94
CA ILE A 263 -4.43 -25.11 -0.71
C ILE A 263 -3.61 -24.13 -1.56
N ILE A 264 -2.28 -24.28 -1.59
CA ILE A 264 -1.40 -23.45 -2.41
C ILE A 264 -1.76 -23.57 -3.90
N GLN A 265 -1.98 -24.79 -4.40
CA GLN A 265 -2.41 -25.00 -5.78
C GLN A 265 -3.74 -24.30 -6.09
N ILE A 266 -4.72 -24.38 -5.18
CA ILE A 266 -6.00 -23.69 -5.36
C ILE A 266 -5.78 -22.17 -5.41
N VAL A 267 -5.00 -21.61 -4.49
CA VAL A 267 -4.68 -20.18 -4.44
C VAL A 267 -4.01 -19.71 -5.75
N ASN A 268 -3.09 -20.50 -6.30
CA ASN A 268 -2.37 -20.13 -7.52
C ASN A 268 -3.25 -20.13 -8.76
N ASN A 269 -4.01 -21.20 -8.93
CA ASN A 269 -4.74 -21.47 -10.16
C ASN A 269 -6.07 -20.69 -10.23
N ASN A 270 -6.41 -19.94 -9.18
CA ASN A 270 -7.68 -19.22 -9.06
C ASN A 270 -7.47 -17.74 -8.78
N SER A 271 -8.48 -16.95 -9.13
CA SER A 271 -8.55 -15.52 -8.82
C SER A 271 -8.68 -15.27 -7.32
N ALA A 272 -8.52 -14.00 -6.91
CA ALA A 272 -8.69 -13.59 -5.51
C ALA A 272 -10.04 -14.04 -4.90
N LYS A 273 -11.11 -13.99 -5.72
CA LYS A 273 -12.47 -14.35 -5.34
C LYS A 273 -12.74 -15.86 -5.48
N SER A 274 -12.44 -16.45 -6.64
CA SER A 274 -12.78 -17.85 -6.92
C SER A 274 -12.03 -18.84 -6.03
N GLN A 275 -10.82 -18.51 -5.57
CA GLN A 275 -10.09 -19.38 -4.65
C GLN A 275 -10.86 -19.60 -3.33
N MET A 276 -11.64 -18.62 -2.86
CA MET A 276 -12.36 -18.73 -1.59
C MET A 276 -13.40 -19.85 -1.68
N ILE A 277 -14.17 -19.84 -2.77
CA ILE A 277 -15.13 -20.90 -3.10
C ILE A 277 -14.42 -22.25 -3.19
N LYS A 278 -13.33 -22.32 -3.96
CA LYS A 278 -12.59 -23.56 -4.22
C LYS A 278 -11.95 -24.16 -2.96
N ILE A 279 -11.47 -23.33 -2.03
CA ILE A 279 -10.94 -23.83 -0.75
C ILE A 279 -12.08 -24.39 0.10
N HIS A 280 -13.22 -23.70 0.20
CA HIS A 280 -14.36 -24.21 0.96
C HIS A 280 -14.93 -25.51 0.38
N GLN A 281 -14.96 -25.65 -0.95
CA GLN A 281 -15.31 -26.90 -1.66
C GLN A 281 -14.33 -28.01 -1.29
N TYR A 282 -13.03 -27.74 -1.38
CA TYR A 282 -11.99 -28.73 -1.05
C TYR A 282 -12.05 -29.20 0.40
N LEU A 283 -12.23 -28.28 1.35
CA LEU A 283 -12.35 -28.58 2.77
C LEU A 283 -13.74 -29.08 3.17
N LYS A 284 -14.70 -29.13 2.25
CA LYS A 284 -16.10 -29.57 2.47
C LYS A 284 -16.77 -28.89 3.68
N THR A 285 -16.50 -27.60 3.86
CA THR A 285 -17.02 -26.83 5.02
C THR A 285 -18.55 -26.73 4.99
N ASN A 286 -19.20 -26.58 6.15
CA ASN A 286 -20.65 -26.36 6.20
C ASN A 286 -21.07 -25.09 5.44
N MET A 287 -20.26 -24.05 5.52
CA MET A 287 -20.54 -22.77 4.86
C MET A 287 -20.84 -22.88 3.35
N ILE A 288 -20.12 -23.73 2.60
CA ILE A 288 -20.40 -23.93 1.16
C ILE A 288 -21.57 -24.91 0.92
N LYS A 289 -21.81 -25.86 1.83
CA LYS A 289 -22.99 -26.73 1.79
C LYS A 289 -24.28 -25.92 2.03
N ASP A 290 -24.20 -24.88 2.84
CA ASP A 290 -25.35 -24.03 3.13
C ASP A 290 -25.66 -23.13 1.93
N ILE A 291 -24.63 -22.57 1.29
CA ILE A 291 -24.80 -21.89 0.00
C ILE A 291 -25.40 -22.82 -1.05
N SER A 292 -24.92 -24.08 -1.15
CA SER A 292 -25.48 -25.10 -2.05
C SER A 292 -26.99 -25.28 -1.87
N ARG A 293 -27.47 -25.31 -0.63
CA ARG A 293 -28.90 -25.38 -0.31
C ARG A 293 -29.65 -24.09 -0.66
N ILE A 294 -29.06 -22.93 -0.39
CA ILE A 294 -29.67 -21.62 -0.66
C ILE A 294 -29.85 -21.37 -2.16
N VAL A 295 -28.87 -21.77 -2.96
CA VAL A 295 -28.86 -21.51 -4.41
C VAL A 295 -29.38 -22.69 -5.24
N ASP A 296 -29.79 -23.77 -4.57
CA ASP A 296 -30.24 -25.04 -5.15
C ASP A 296 -29.30 -25.59 -6.24
N LYS A 297 -28.03 -25.73 -5.88
CA LYS A 297 -26.99 -26.34 -6.74
C LYS A 297 -26.07 -27.26 -5.97
N PRO A 298 -25.55 -28.33 -6.60
CA PRO A 298 -24.46 -29.13 -6.03
C PRO A 298 -23.26 -28.27 -5.62
N VAL A 299 -22.56 -28.67 -4.56
CA VAL A 299 -21.41 -27.92 -4.02
C VAL A 299 -20.35 -27.68 -5.08
N GLU A 300 -20.12 -28.67 -5.96
CA GLU A 300 -19.12 -28.67 -7.02
C GLU A 300 -19.41 -27.64 -8.12
N ASP A 301 -20.70 -27.38 -8.36
CA ASP A 301 -21.20 -26.47 -9.40
C ASP A 301 -21.22 -25.00 -8.95
N ILE A 302 -20.99 -24.73 -7.67
CA ILE A 302 -20.86 -23.37 -7.16
C ILE A 302 -19.54 -22.79 -7.67
N THR A 303 -19.60 -22.04 -8.78
CA THR A 303 -18.45 -21.32 -9.34
C THR A 303 -18.57 -19.82 -9.08
N LEU A 304 -17.51 -19.06 -9.35
CA LEU A 304 -17.58 -17.60 -9.25
C LEU A 304 -18.57 -17.03 -10.26
N ASP A 305 -18.58 -17.55 -11.48
CA ASP A 305 -19.47 -17.07 -12.54
C ASP A 305 -20.93 -17.43 -12.23
N PHE A 306 -21.19 -18.63 -11.70
CA PHE A 306 -22.51 -18.98 -11.19
C PHE A 306 -22.96 -18.03 -10.06
N ILE A 307 -22.11 -17.74 -9.07
CA ILE A 307 -22.45 -16.82 -7.98
C ILE A 307 -22.78 -15.43 -8.55
N LYS A 308 -22.01 -14.96 -9.53
CA LYS A 308 -22.27 -13.68 -10.20
C LYS A 308 -23.62 -13.66 -10.89
N GLU A 309 -23.92 -14.66 -11.73
CA GLU A 309 -25.18 -14.77 -12.44
C GLU A 309 -26.37 -14.87 -11.47
N TRP A 310 -26.28 -15.76 -10.48
CA TRP A 310 -27.33 -15.98 -9.49
C TRP A 310 -27.61 -14.75 -8.63
N SER A 311 -26.56 -13.99 -8.27
CA SER A 311 -26.68 -12.79 -7.44
C SER A 311 -27.12 -11.55 -8.25
N ASN A 312 -26.66 -11.40 -9.49
CA ASN A 312 -27.09 -10.30 -10.37
C ASN A 312 -28.58 -10.41 -10.76
N GLY A 313 -29.14 -11.62 -10.76
CA GLY A 313 -30.56 -11.86 -11.01
C GLY A 313 -31.51 -11.46 -9.87
N LYS A 314 -31.01 -10.85 -8.77
CA LYS A 314 -31.80 -10.45 -7.59
C LYS A 314 -31.42 -9.05 -7.14
N SER A 315 -32.35 -8.29 -6.59
CA SER A 315 -32.03 -7.04 -5.91
C SER A 315 -31.13 -7.29 -4.68
N VAL A 316 -30.43 -6.25 -4.23
CA VAL A 316 -29.60 -6.32 -3.02
C VAL A 316 -30.46 -6.70 -1.81
N ASP A 317 -31.67 -6.19 -1.69
CA ASP A 317 -32.53 -6.45 -0.52
C ASP A 317 -33.08 -7.90 -0.53
N GLU A 318 -33.42 -8.45 -1.70
CA GLU A 318 -33.76 -9.88 -1.81
C GLU A 318 -32.57 -10.78 -1.41
N LEU A 319 -31.35 -10.45 -1.86
CA LEU A 319 -30.16 -11.18 -1.45
C LEU A 319 -29.93 -11.10 0.06
N LYS A 320 -30.19 -9.93 0.65
CA LYS A 320 -30.08 -9.74 2.08
C LYS A 320 -31.03 -10.65 2.84
N ASP A 321 -32.28 -10.74 2.41
CA ASP A 321 -33.30 -11.57 3.06
C ASP A 321 -32.95 -13.06 2.94
N VAL A 322 -32.61 -13.51 1.73
CA VAL A 322 -32.27 -14.92 1.44
C VAL A 322 -30.99 -15.36 2.18
N LEU A 323 -30.00 -14.48 2.28
CA LEU A 323 -28.72 -14.81 2.93
C LEU A 323 -28.68 -14.46 4.43
N SER A 324 -29.75 -13.92 5.00
CA SER A 324 -29.76 -13.35 6.35
C SER A 324 -29.34 -14.33 7.44
N THR A 325 -29.91 -15.54 7.46
CA THR A 325 -29.56 -16.59 8.44
C THR A 325 -28.12 -17.05 8.27
N TRP A 326 -27.69 -17.30 7.03
CA TRP A 326 -26.33 -17.72 6.71
C TRP A 326 -25.29 -16.65 7.10
N TRP A 327 -25.60 -15.38 6.90
CA TRP A 327 -24.75 -14.28 7.35
C TRP A 327 -24.64 -14.20 8.86
N LYS A 328 -25.75 -14.36 9.59
CA LYS A 328 -25.72 -14.36 11.07
C LYS A 328 -24.83 -15.48 11.62
N GLU A 329 -24.82 -16.63 10.96
CA GLU A 329 -24.02 -17.78 11.37
C GLU A 329 -22.51 -17.59 11.08
N TYR A 330 -22.15 -17.10 9.89
CA TYR A 330 -20.76 -17.13 9.42
C TYR A 330 -20.07 -15.77 9.31
N SER A 331 -20.79 -14.66 9.43
CA SER A 331 -20.26 -13.31 9.30
C SER A 331 -20.42 -12.54 10.61
N GLN A 332 -19.30 -12.23 11.26
CA GLN A 332 -19.27 -11.23 12.34
C GLN A 332 -19.70 -9.87 11.76
N PRO A 333 -20.52 -9.08 12.46
CA PRO A 333 -21.30 -7.99 11.87
C PRO A 333 -20.40 -6.88 11.34
N LYS A 334 -20.03 -6.97 10.07
CA LYS A 334 -19.44 -5.89 9.29
C LYS A 334 -20.32 -5.64 8.08
N LYS A 335 -21.24 -4.70 8.28
CA LYS A 335 -22.10 -4.00 7.32
C LYS A 335 -22.53 -4.83 6.11
N PHE A 336 -23.73 -5.38 6.22
CA PHE A 336 -24.56 -5.90 5.12
C PHE A 336 -24.92 -4.82 4.08
N GLU A 337 -24.54 -3.57 4.32
CA GLU A 337 -24.65 -2.43 3.40
C GLU A 337 -23.55 -2.47 2.34
N VAL A 338 -23.73 -3.34 1.35
CA VAL A 338 -22.80 -3.52 0.23
C VAL A 338 -23.59 -3.45 -1.07
N LYS A 339 -23.15 -2.60 -2.02
CA LYS A 339 -23.76 -2.49 -3.36
C LYS A 339 -23.37 -3.62 -4.31
N ASP A 340 -22.25 -4.26 -4.01
CA ASP A 340 -21.69 -5.38 -4.77
C ASP A 340 -22.39 -6.69 -4.36
N GLN A 341 -23.19 -7.24 -5.27
CA GLN A 341 -24.07 -8.39 -5.02
C GLN A 341 -23.27 -9.68 -4.72
N GLU A 342 -22.25 -9.99 -5.52
CA GLU A 342 -21.40 -11.18 -5.32
C GLU A 342 -20.58 -11.08 -4.01
N ARG A 343 -20.25 -9.86 -3.56
CA ARG A 343 -19.56 -9.65 -2.28
C ARG A 343 -20.38 -10.17 -1.10
N LEU A 344 -21.71 -10.21 -1.20
CA LEU A 344 -22.56 -10.77 -0.16
C LEU A 344 -22.29 -12.27 0.08
N ILE A 345 -21.68 -12.99 -0.86
CA ILE A 345 -21.32 -14.40 -0.64
C ILE A 345 -19.82 -14.56 -0.44
N ILE A 346 -19.00 -13.89 -1.26
CA ILE A 346 -17.55 -14.10 -1.25
C ILE A 346 -16.86 -13.53 0.01
N ALA A 347 -17.34 -12.40 0.55
CA ALA A 347 -16.70 -11.80 1.71
C ALA A 347 -16.80 -12.67 2.98
N PRO A 348 -17.97 -13.21 3.35
CA PRO A 348 -18.06 -14.16 4.46
C PRO A 348 -17.18 -15.39 4.24
N LEU A 349 -17.17 -15.98 3.03
CA LEU A 349 -16.30 -17.13 2.73
C LEU A 349 -14.83 -16.80 3.01
N GLY A 350 -14.34 -15.69 2.47
CA GLY A 350 -12.95 -15.30 2.68
C GLY A 350 -12.62 -14.91 4.13
N GLU A 351 -13.56 -14.33 4.88
CA GLU A 351 -13.35 -14.05 6.30
C GLU A 351 -13.32 -15.33 7.14
N ALA A 352 -14.18 -16.30 6.84
CA ALA A 352 -14.23 -17.57 7.55
C ALA A 352 -12.99 -18.43 7.29
N ILE A 353 -12.49 -18.46 6.05
CA ILE A 353 -11.45 -19.42 5.65
C ILE A 353 -10.16 -19.28 6.45
N LYS A 354 -9.75 -18.06 6.80
CA LYS A 354 -8.53 -17.86 7.62
C LYS A 354 -8.69 -18.50 9.01
N TYR A 355 -9.89 -18.50 9.58
CA TYR A 355 -10.15 -19.15 10.87
C TYR A 355 -10.19 -20.67 10.72
N THR A 356 -10.84 -21.18 9.67
CA THR A 356 -10.87 -22.61 9.36
C THR A 356 -9.45 -23.17 9.21
N LEU A 357 -8.61 -22.52 8.40
CA LEU A 357 -7.24 -22.97 8.13
C LEU A 357 -6.33 -22.87 9.37
N ASN A 358 -6.50 -21.84 10.20
CA ASN A 358 -5.69 -21.70 11.42
C ASN A 358 -6.14 -22.60 12.58
N LYS A 359 -7.40 -23.08 12.58
CA LYS A 359 -7.90 -24.07 13.55
C LYS A 359 -7.49 -25.50 13.19
N ASP A 360 -7.22 -25.78 11.92
CA ASP A 360 -6.71 -27.06 11.48
C ASP A 360 -5.22 -27.19 11.84
N LYS A 361 -4.93 -27.98 12.88
CA LYS A 361 -3.57 -28.20 13.38
C LYS A 361 -2.62 -28.71 12.31
N LYS A 362 -3.07 -29.62 11.43
CA LYS A 362 -2.24 -30.24 10.40
C LYS A 362 -1.87 -29.24 9.31
N LEU A 363 -2.81 -28.40 8.88
CA LEU A 363 -2.54 -27.33 7.90
C LEU A 363 -1.65 -26.23 8.48
N LYS A 364 -1.89 -25.87 9.75
CA LYS A 364 -1.08 -24.89 10.48
C LYS A 364 0.36 -25.34 10.67
N GLU A 365 0.59 -26.57 11.12
CA GLU A 365 1.92 -27.15 11.27
C GLU A 365 2.65 -27.25 9.93
N SER A 366 1.94 -27.57 8.85
CA SER A 366 2.49 -27.61 7.50
C SER A 366 2.90 -26.22 6.98
N LEU A 367 2.11 -25.18 7.27
CA LEU A 367 2.48 -23.77 7.00
C LEU A 367 3.76 -23.39 7.74
N ASP A 368 3.81 -23.65 9.06
CA ASP A 368 4.95 -23.34 9.90
C ASP A 368 6.20 -24.09 9.41
N PHE A 369 6.07 -25.37 9.10
CA PHE A 369 7.17 -26.18 8.57
C PHE A 369 7.73 -25.57 7.28
N LEU A 370 6.89 -25.32 6.27
CA LEU A 370 7.35 -24.76 5.00
C LEU A 370 7.95 -23.35 5.14
N ALA A 371 7.32 -22.48 5.93
CA ALA A 371 7.80 -21.11 6.14
C ALA A 371 9.17 -21.09 6.85
N LYS A 372 9.38 -21.95 7.85
CA LYS A 372 10.67 -22.06 8.58
C LYS A 372 11.83 -22.49 7.69
N GLN A 373 11.57 -23.28 6.65
CA GLN A 373 12.58 -23.71 5.68
C GLN A 373 13.09 -22.58 4.77
N VAL A 374 12.38 -21.44 4.70
CA VAL A 374 12.77 -20.28 3.89
C VAL A 374 14.00 -19.57 4.48
N CYS A 375 14.46 -19.90 5.70
CA CYS A 375 15.70 -19.36 6.31
C CYS A 375 15.87 -17.84 6.07
N LEU A 376 14.83 -17.06 6.40
CA LEU A 376 14.74 -15.63 6.12
C LEU A 376 14.75 -14.83 7.43
N LEU A 377 15.47 -13.71 7.42
CA LEU A 377 15.45 -12.71 8.50
C LEU A 377 14.44 -11.63 8.12
N GLN A 378 13.42 -11.43 8.95
CA GLN A 378 12.49 -10.33 8.79
C GLN A 378 12.89 -9.18 9.71
N ILE A 379 13.02 -7.98 9.13
CA ILE A 379 13.20 -6.73 9.84
C ILE A 379 11.90 -5.94 9.78
N ASN A 380 11.37 -5.57 10.94
CA ASN A 380 10.28 -4.60 11.01
C ASN A 380 10.90 -3.24 11.33
N VAL A 381 10.63 -2.25 10.48
CA VAL A 381 11.10 -0.87 10.65
C VAL A 381 9.93 0.08 10.71
N ASP A 382 9.89 0.90 11.76
CA ASP A 382 8.92 1.97 11.93
C ASP A 382 9.64 3.28 12.19
N VAL A 383 9.47 4.25 11.29
CA VAL A 383 9.96 5.61 11.45
C VAL A 383 8.88 6.45 12.13
N LYS A 384 9.25 7.09 13.24
CA LYS A 384 8.44 8.06 13.99
C LYS A 384 9.08 9.44 13.84
N SER A 385 8.39 10.47 14.34
CA SER A 385 8.91 11.84 14.28
C SER A 385 10.23 11.98 15.05
N ASP A 386 10.39 11.30 16.17
CA ASP A 386 11.51 11.45 17.10
C ASP A 386 12.49 10.26 17.11
N LYS A 387 12.16 9.14 16.44
CA LYS A 387 12.95 7.91 16.49
C LYS A 387 12.70 6.94 15.35
N ILE A 388 13.62 5.99 15.18
CA ILE A 388 13.47 4.81 14.33
C ILE A 388 13.44 3.57 15.22
N ILE A 389 12.47 2.68 14.99
CA ILE A 389 12.34 1.42 15.73
C ILE A 389 12.60 0.27 14.76
N PHE A 390 13.58 -0.58 15.10
CA PHE A 390 13.91 -1.81 14.42
C PHE A 390 13.61 -3.01 15.30
N ASN A 391 12.83 -3.95 14.77
CA ASN A 391 12.68 -5.28 15.34
C ASN A 391 13.13 -6.32 14.32
N ASN A 392 13.62 -7.45 14.80
CA ASN A 392 14.03 -8.54 13.93
C ASN A 392 13.52 -9.88 14.44
N SER A 393 13.22 -10.78 13.51
CA SER A 393 12.81 -12.15 13.80
C SER A 393 13.26 -13.06 12.68
N PHE A 394 13.77 -14.23 13.02
CA PHE A 394 14.07 -15.26 12.03
C PHE A 394 12.84 -16.12 11.79
N PHE A 395 12.56 -16.43 10.52
CA PHE A 395 11.46 -17.30 10.14
C PHE A 395 11.53 -18.65 10.85
N LYS A 396 12.73 -19.22 11.00
CA LYS A 396 12.96 -20.51 11.68
C LYS A 396 12.45 -20.54 13.13
N ASP A 397 12.46 -19.39 13.80
CA ASP A 397 12.12 -19.22 15.22
C ASP A 397 10.70 -18.67 15.43
N SER A 398 9.95 -18.44 14.34
CA SER A 398 8.64 -17.78 14.38
C SER A 398 7.47 -18.75 14.18
N THR A 399 6.25 -18.30 14.45
CA THR A 399 5.02 -19.01 14.05
C THR A 399 4.26 -18.19 13.01
N PHE A 400 3.44 -18.85 12.19
CA PHE A 400 2.83 -18.23 11.02
C PHE A 400 1.36 -18.56 10.94
N GLU A 401 0.51 -17.58 10.67
CA GLU A 401 -0.92 -17.79 10.46
C GLU A 401 -1.37 -17.48 9.05
N PHE A 402 -2.38 -18.22 8.60
CA PHE A 402 -3.11 -17.89 7.39
C PHE A 402 -3.81 -16.55 7.55
N GLY A 403 -3.81 -15.76 6.50
CA GLY A 403 -4.42 -14.46 6.49
C GLY A 403 -5.07 -14.16 5.15
N TRP A 404 -6.29 -13.64 5.18
CA TRP A 404 -6.92 -13.07 4.00
C TRP A 404 -7.07 -11.55 4.14
N PRO A 405 -6.55 -10.73 3.20
CA PRO A 405 -6.56 -9.27 3.30
C PRO A 405 -7.95 -8.64 3.11
N GLY A 406 -8.99 -9.44 2.89
CA GLY A 406 -10.36 -8.97 2.72
C GLY A 406 -10.75 -8.78 1.25
N TYR A 407 -12.05 -8.77 0.99
CA TYR A 407 -12.62 -8.73 -0.37
C TYR A 407 -12.13 -7.53 -1.18
N SER A 408 -12.23 -6.32 -0.60
CA SER A 408 -11.89 -5.07 -1.31
C SER A 408 -10.40 -4.89 -1.57
N SER A 409 -9.55 -5.65 -0.88
CA SER A 409 -8.10 -5.60 -1.08
C SER A 409 -7.66 -6.31 -2.35
N GLY A 410 -8.53 -7.08 -3.01
CA GLY A 410 -8.25 -7.76 -4.28
C GLY A 410 -7.14 -8.82 -4.22
N ASN A 411 -6.59 -9.08 -3.04
CA ASN A 411 -5.41 -9.91 -2.84
C ASN A 411 -5.79 -11.34 -2.48
N LYS A 412 -4.89 -12.28 -2.81
CA LYS A 412 -5.12 -13.70 -2.57
C LYS A 412 -4.90 -14.10 -1.11
N LEU A 413 -5.30 -15.33 -0.76
CA LEU A 413 -4.96 -15.90 0.55
C LEU A 413 -3.44 -15.90 0.72
N GLY A 414 -3.00 -15.45 1.89
CA GLY A 414 -1.61 -15.38 2.26
C GLY A 414 -1.38 -15.88 3.67
N PHE A 415 -0.24 -15.51 4.22
CA PHE A 415 0.15 -15.76 5.59
C PHE A 415 0.86 -14.54 6.18
N ARG A 416 1.00 -14.52 7.50
CA ARG A 416 1.85 -13.57 8.20
C ARG A 416 2.58 -14.26 9.35
N MET A 417 3.75 -13.74 9.68
CA MET A 417 4.49 -14.11 10.87
C MET A 417 3.79 -13.54 12.10
N LEU A 418 3.70 -14.34 13.15
CA LEU A 418 3.32 -13.93 14.49
C LEU A 418 4.62 -13.65 15.25
N THR A 419 4.81 -12.39 15.60
CA THR A 419 5.91 -11.90 16.45
C THR A 419 5.60 -12.08 17.91
#